data_AF-A0A1S3JAF4-F1
#
_entry.id   AF-A0A1S3JAF4-F1
#
_cell.length_a   1.000
_cell.length_b   1.000
_cell.length_c   1.000
_cell.angle_alpha   90.00
_cell.angle_beta   90.00
_cell.angle_gamma   90.00
#
_symmetry.space_group_name_H-M   'P 1'
#
loop_
_entity.id
_entity.type
_entity.pdbx_description
1 polymer ?
#
loop_
_entity_poly.entity_id
_entity_poly.type
_entity_poly.pdbx_seq_one_letter_code
_entity_poly.pdbx_strand_id
1 'polypeptide(L)'
;MKVLFFLLCMLFLCFLGGDTDVPDNSGKEFIIGFMDNIVIQSLNVFLTTNNPATVQVRISAHPNLLNLLPLQSRTANVSRGSVTKVDIPISFAMKTTYKQFNGLFLSSDDEFILYGSNAMSLSLDAFLALPVESLGQEYITGSYKACLSFHPAFVGLIGIQNSTHVEITPPPDKSIIVMGVTVSSKTHIVLDRLETIQIQSSSDITGTRINSTKPLSVMSGNMCSNIPCGVRACDHLVEQMYPVDRWGYTYIVVPSAYRQSGDIVRIVGSTDDTLVRITGISRLMLNRSEFFEFMVLKNAPVFLNASKPIMVLQFTQSHGTDNLDSDPYMMVVPAIEQFTSSYTIATANLPDKVYKNFVNVVIKNSSKEGLRVDGAALNGVTWLAIPGTDFIAAQLSVTAGTHRIEHISPIQTFSVFSYGFAESVSYGYPGGMRLANLDVTKCLPNTGQPADGVDNDCDMKIDEELLNGIDDDDDGVIDEDLSSLPPDVDFPKDTVIVSGDASVTHTITIEAGTPNATGSERCVAYRDITINYTDTTNDNGCGVDIKRTWLVQDGCGNIVRSVQTIFVYNSWQALRAHPGQNCTGMVEVVGCNDTADGGFSV
;
A
#
# COMPACT_ATOMS: atom_id res chain seq x y z
N MET A 1 43.77 -25.71 25.04
CA MET A 1 42.71 -24.78 25.50
C MET A 1 42.72 -23.47 24.68
N LYS A 2 42.83 -23.55 23.35
CA LYS A 2 42.80 -22.38 22.43
C LYS A 2 42.01 -22.67 21.12
N VAL A 3 41.34 -23.82 21.04
CA VAL A 3 40.55 -24.25 19.86
C VAL A 3 39.04 -24.17 20.12
N LEU A 4 38.62 -23.95 21.37
CA LEU A 4 37.20 -23.88 21.75
C LEU A 4 36.59 -22.47 21.74
N PHE A 5 37.40 -21.43 21.53
CA PHE A 5 36.95 -20.02 21.58
C PHE A 5 36.65 -19.41 20.21
N PHE A 6 37.05 -20.07 19.12
CA PHE A 6 36.78 -19.60 17.76
C PHE A 6 35.48 -20.16 17.17
N LEU A 7 34.98 -21.30 17.67
CA LEU A 7 33.70 -21.87 17.24
C LEU A 7 32.48 -21.26 17.94
N LEU A 8 32.64 -20.53 19.05
CA LEU A 8 31.52 -19.92 19.76
C LEU A 8 31.21 -18.48 19.29
N CYS A 9 32.06 -17.88 18.45
CA CYS A 9 31.88 -16.52 17.94
C CYS A 9 31.27 -16.48 16.53
N MET A 10 31.24 -17.60 15.80
CA MET A 10 30.52 -17.73 14.52
C MET A 10 29.06 -18.20 14.66
N LEU A 11 28.60 -18.55 15.87
CA LEU A 11 27.21 -18.99 16.10
C LEU A 11 26.31 -17.91 16.73
N PHE A 12 26.79 -16.66 16.80
CA PHE A 12 26.06 -15.54 17.41
C PHE A 12 26.04 -14.29 16.53
N LEU A 13 26.05 -14.48 15.21
CA LEU A 13 25.95 -13.41 14.20
C LEU A 13 24.84 -13.64 13.16
N CYS A 14 23.93 -14.58 13.41
CA CYS A 14 22.61 -14.62 12.77
C CYS A 14 21.57 -14.30 13.84
N PHE A 15 20.53 -13.54 13.48
CA PHE A 15 19.47 -12.98 14.33
C PHE A 15 19.75 -11.61 14.97
N LEU A 16 20.16 -10.64 14.16
CA LEU A 16 19.78 -9.24 14.34
C LEU A 16 19.52 -8.59 12.97
N GLY A 17 18.73 -9.25 12.13
CA GLY A 17 17.90 -8.54 11.17
C GLY A 17 16.58 -8.30 11.89
N GLY A 18 16.38 -7.12 12.46
CA GLY A 18 15.00 -6.70 12.70
C GLY A 18 14.43 -6.46 11.31
N ASP A 19 13.40 -7.20 10.93
CA ASP A 19 12.55 -6.79 9.80
C ASP A 19 12.14 -5.35 10.09
N THR A 20 12.70 -4.41 9.32
CA THR A 20 12.11 -3.10 9.22
C THR A 20 10.84 -3.32 8.41
N ASP A 21 9.69 -3.26 9.07
CA ASP A 21 8.40 -3.37 8.40
C ASP A 21 8.35 -2.33 7.27
N VAL A 22 7.91 -2.78 6.10
CA VAL A 22 7.79 -1.97 4.89
C VAL A 22 6.81 -0.83 5.19
N PRO A 23 7.16 0.43 4.94
CA PRO A 23 6.19 1.50 5.10
C PRO A 23 5.01 1.21 4.15
N ASP A 24 3.83 1.07 4.73
CA ASP A 24 2.53 1.11 4.05
C ASP A 24 1.41 1.33 5.09
N ASN A 25 0.16 1.12 4.69
CA ASN A 25 -1.01 1.24 5.58
C ASN A 25 -1.40 -0.07 6.31
N SER A 26 -0.63 -1.14 6.13
CA SER A 26 -0.61 -2.36 6.94
C SER A 26 0.37 -2.12 8.10
N GLY A 27 0.15 -2.74 9.24
CA GLY A 27 1.11 -2.64 10.33
C GLY A 27 0.68 -3.36 11.59
N LYS A 28 1.57 -3.38 12.58
CA LYS A 28 1.35 -4.11 13.85
C LYS A 28 0.78 -3.24 14.96
N GLU A 29 0.93 -1.93 14.89
CA GLU A 29 0.53 -0.99 15.94
C GLU A 29 -0.18 0.25 15.37
N PHE A 30 -1.33 0.61 15.94
CA PHE A 30 -2.09 1.81 15.57
C PHE A 30 -2.49 2.58 16.84
N ILE A 31 -2.35 3.91 16.79
CA ILE A 31 -2.91 4.81 17.80
C ILE A 31 -3.80 5.84 17.12
N ILE A 32 -5.10 5.78 17.42
CA ILE A 32 -6.13 6.59 16.76
C ILE A 32 -6.98 7.34 17.79
N GLY A 33 -7.75 8.32 17.31
CA GLY A 33 -8.77 9.03 18.09
C GLY A 33 -9.98 9.37 17.23
N PHE A 34 -11.13 9.58 17.88
CA PHE A 34 -12.36 9.99 17.22
C PHE A 34 -12.68 11.44 17.55
N MET A 35 -12.88 12.27 16.51
CA MET A 35 -13.27 13.67 16.68
C MET A 35 -14.73 13.80 17.10
N ASP A 36 -15.12 14.99 17.53
CA ASP A 36 -16.51 15.27 17.86
C ASP A 36 -17.40 15.26 16.61
N ASN A 37 -18.65 14.88 16.78
CA ASN A 37 -19.72 14.92 15.79
C ASN A 37 -21.01 15.31 16.56
N ILE A 38 -21.97 15.96 15.90
CA ILE A 38 -23.17 16.61 16.50
C ILE A 38 -23.77 15.80 17.65
N VAL A 39 -24.09 14.52 17.41
CA VAL A 39 -24.51 13.53 18.42
C VAL A 39 -24.01 12.14 18.01
N ILE A 40 -22.81 11.79 18.46
CA ILE A 40 -22.22 10.48 18.18
C ILE A 40 -23.12 9.37 18.73
N GLN A 41 -23.50 8.43 17.86
CA GLN A 41 -24.26 7.24 18.22
C GLN A 41 -23.36 5.99 18.22
N SER A 42 -22.38 5.94 17.32
CA SER A 42 -21.53 4.78 17.12
C SER A 42 -20.15 5.21 16.66
N LEU A 43 -19.13 4.62 17.28
CA LEU A 43 -17.74 4.69 16.82
C LEU A 43 -17.37 3.28 16.39
N ASN A 44 -16.79 3.12 15.20
CA ASN A 44 -16.46 1.79 14.69
C ASN A 44 -15.04 1.77 14.18
N VAL A 45 -14.36 0.66 14.42
CA VAL A 45 -13.16 0.28 13.68
C VAL A 45 -13.49 -0.93 12.80
N PHE A 46 -13.02 -0.89 11.56
CA PHE A 46 -13.12 -1.98 10.60
C PHE A 46 -11.72 -2.51 10.36
N LEU A 47 -11.51 -3.79 10.68
CA LEU A 47 -10.22 -4.45 10.60
C LEU A 47 -10.22 -5.45 9.46
N THR A 48 -9.13 -5.50 8.71
CA THR A 48 -8.87 -6.53 7.70
C THR A 48 -7.37 -6.85 7.67
N THR A 49 -6.96 -7.87 6.94
CA THR A 49 -5.54 -8.26 6.86
C THR A 49 -5.24 -8.93 5.51
N ASN A 50 -4.00 -8.77 5.06
CA ASN A 50 -3.44 -9.53 3.94
C ASN A 50 -2.86 -10.88 4.39
N ASN A 51 -2.66 -11.09 5.69
CA ASN A 51 -2.07 -12.30 6.23
C ASN A 51 -2.97 -13.52 5.95
N PRO A 52 -2.45 -14.61 5.35
CA PRO A 52 -3.22 -15.84 5.15
C PRO A 52 -3.75 -16.46 6.46
N ALA A 53 -3.02 -16.29 7.56
CA ALA A 53 -3.44 -16.73 8.88
C ALA A 53 -4.38 -15.71 9.55
N THR A 54 -5.19 -16.19 10.50
CA THR A 54 -6.04 -15.29 11.29
C THR A 54 -5.18 -14.50 12.28
N VAL A 55 -5.28 -13.17 12.22
CA VAL A 55 -4.57 -12.22 13.06
C VAL A 55 -5.42 -11.88 14.28
N GLN A 56 -4.83 -11.94 15.47
CA GLN A 56 -5.51 -11.53 16.71
C GLN A 56 -5.13 -10.10 17.07
N VAL A 57 -6.05 -9.16 16.88
CA VAL A 57 -5.86 -7.74 17.24
C VAL A 57 -6.30 -7.52 18.68
N ARG A 58 -5.44 -6.86 19.46
CA ARG A 58 -5.69 -6.45 20.85
C ARG A 58 -6.00 -4.95 20.86
N ILE A 59 -7.10 -4.58 21.51
CA ILE A 59 -7.59 -3.20 21.59
C ILE A 59 -7.54 -2.77 23.05
N SER A 60 -6.88 -1.65 23.29
CA SER A 60 -6.65 -1.11 24.62
C SER A 60 -6.75 0.41 24.64
N ALA A 61 -6.71 0.96 25.84
CA ALA A 61 -6.84 2.38 26.11
C ALA A 61 -6.06 2.76 27.36
N HIS A 62 -5.95 4.06 27.63
CA HIS A 62 -5.41 4.54 28.89
C HIS A 62 -6.19 3.95 30.09
N PRO A 63 -5.53 3.59 31.22
CA PRO A 63 -6.18 2.98 32.38
C PRO A 63 -7.44 3.70 32.88
N ASN A 64 -7.49 5.02 32.75
CA ASN A 64 -8.66 5.84 33.14
C ASN A 64 -9.93 5.55 32.31
N LEU A 65 -9.79 5.14 31.04
CA LEU A 65 -10.93 4.80 30.17
C LEU A 65 -11.04 3.30 29.86
N LEU A 66 -10.03 2.49 30.20
CA LEU A 66 -10.01 1.07 29.87
C LEU A 66 -11.24 0.31 30.38
N ASN A 67 -11.77 0.64 31.55
CA ASN A 67 -12.98 0.02 32.11
C ASN A 67 -14.25 0.32 31.31
N LEU A 68 -14.26 1.38 30.50
CA LEU A 68 -15.37 1.69 29.61
C LEU A 68 -15.32 0.86 28.32
N LEU A 69 -14.15 0.33 27.95
CA LEU A 69 -14.00 -0.57 26.80
C LEU A 69 -14.48 -1.99 27.16
N PRO A 70 -15.59 -2.48 26.56
CA PRO A 70 -16.16 -3.78 26.86
C PRO A 70 -15.15 -4.90 26.62
N LEU A 71 -15.15 -5.94 27.46
CA LEU A 71 -14.21 -7.06 27.33
C LEU A 71 -14.25 -7.71 25.94
N GLN A 72 -15.44 -7.85 25.36
CA GLN A 72 -15.64 -8.37 24.00
C GLN A 72 -15.02 -7.51 22.89
N SER A 73 -14.85 -6.20 23.13
CA SER A 73 -14.22 -5.26 22.20
C SER A 73 -12.70 -5.14 22.40
N ARG A 74 -12.11 -5.86 23.38
CA ARG A 74 -10.66 -5.78 23.66
C ARG A 74 -9.81 -6.70 22.80
N THR A 75 -10.44 -7.65 22.12
CA THR A 75 -9.78 -8.59 21.20
C THR A 75 -10.67 -8.82 20.00
N ALA A 76 -10.08 -8.88 18.81
CA ALA A 76 -10.77 -9.18 17.58
C ALA A 76 -9.95 -10.16 16.75
N ASN A 77 -10.59 -11.20 16.22
CA ASN A 77 -9.98 -12.09 15.24
C ASN A 77 -10.24 -11.51 13.85
N VAL A 78 -9.18 -11.29 13.09
CA VAL A 78 -9.20 -10.69 11.77
C VAL A 78 -8.73 -11.73 10.78
N SER A 79 -9.57 -12.05 9.80
CA SER A 79 -9.26 -13.04 8.78
C SER A 79 -9.19 -12.37 7.41
N ARG A 80 -8.28 -12.85 6.56
CA ARG A 80 -8.20 -12.40 5.17
C ARG A 80 -9.53 -12.59 4.45
N GLY A 81 -9.91 -11.59 3.64
CA GLY A 81 -11.15 -11.63 2.85
C GLY A 81 -12.43 -11.33 3.63
N SER A 82 -12.34 -10.96 4.92
CA SER A 82 -13.48 -10.48 5.70
C SER A 82 -13.17 -9.16 6.43
N VAL A 83 -14.24 -8.43 6.74
CA VAL A 83 -14.19 -7.23 7.58
C VAL A 83 -14.60 -7.61 8.99
N THR A 84 -13.69 -7.45 9.94
CA THR A 84 -14.02 -7.54 11.37
C THR A 84 -14.35 -6.15 11.89
N LYS A 85 -15.64 -5.89 12.11
CA LYS A 85 -16.12 -4.65 12.73
C LYS A 85 -16.05 -4.76 14.26
N VAL A 86 -15.50 -3.76 14.93
CA VAL A 86 -15.54 -3.62 16.40
C VAL A 86 -16.22 -2.31 16.78
N ASP A 87 -17.25 -2.40 17.62
CA ASP A 87 -17.93 -1.23 18.18
C ASP A 87 -17.11 -0.66 19.35
N ILE A 88 -16.84 0.63 19.28
CA ILE A 88 -16.13 1.42 20.28
C ILE A 88 -17.15 2.29 21.04
N PRO A 89 -17.11 2.33 22.38
CA PRO A 89 -17.99 3.20 23.15
C PRO A 89 -17.81 4.68 22.83
N ILE A 90 -18.90 5.44 22.77
CA ILE A 90 -18.88 6.88 22.46
C ILE A 90 -18.06 7.73 23.46
N SER A 91 -17.75 7.19 24.65
CA SER A 91 -16.85 7.82 25.62
C SER A 91 -15.41 7.98 25.11
N PHE A 92 -15.05 7.32 24.00
CA PHE A 92 -13.75 7.46 23.33
C PHE A 92 -13.72 8.59 22.29
N ALA A 93 -14.82 9.30 22.07
CA ALA A 93 -14.80 10.51 21.26
C ALA A 93 -14.27 11.72 22.04
N MET A 94 -13.45 12.53 21.38
CA MET A 94 -13.10 13.86 21.87
C MET A 94 -14.34 14.76 21.86
N LYS A 95 -14.62 15.45 22.97
CA LYS A 95 -15.82 16.31 23.13
C LYS A 95 -15.50 17.75 23.54
N THR A 96 -14.24 18.04 23.86
CA THR A 96 -13.82 19.34 24.36
C THR A 96 -12.50 19.75 23.74
N THR A 97 -12.12 21.02 23.92
CA THR A 97 -10.79 21.50 23.52
C THR A 97 -9.70 21.23 24.56
N TYR A 98 -10.05 20.60 25.68
CA TYR A 98 -9.11 20.27 26.76
C TYR A 98 -8.48 18.91 26.53
N LYS A 99 -7.34 18.68 27.18
CA LYS A 99 -6.66 17.39 27.11
C LYS A 99 -7.46 16.30 27.80
N GLN A 100 -7.57 15.14 27.15
CA GLN A 100 -8.31 13.97 27.63
C GLN A 100 -7.61 12.69 27.18
N PHE A 101 -7.90 11.54 27.80
CA PHE A 101 -7.27 10.26 27.44
C PHE A 101 -8.13 9.42 26.49
N ASN A 102 -8.65 10.03 25.42
CA ASN A 102 -9.56 9.38 24.48
C ASN A 102 -8.86 8.51 23.42
N GLY A 103 -7.52 8.44 23.42
CA GLY A 103 -6.76 7.66 22.45
C GLY A 103 -6.98 6.15 22.62
N LEU A 104 -7.09 5.44 21.50
CA LEU A 104 -7.15 3.98 21.44
C LEU A 104 -5.86 3.42 20.87
N PHE A 105 -5.38 2.33 21.45
CA PHE A 105 -4.22 1.60 20.99
C PHE A 105 -4.65 0.21 20.52
N LEU A 106 -4.41 -0.09 19.25
CA LEU A 106 -4.64 -1.39 18.64
C LEU A 106 -3.29 -2.00 18.28
N SER A 107 -3.09 -3.28 18.61
CA SER A 107 -1.84 -3.97 18.33
C SER A 107 -2.03 -5.45 18.01
N SER A 108 -1.12 -6.03 17.25
CA SER A 108 -1.05 -7.47 17.01
C SER A 108 0.40 -7.93 16.82
N ASP A 109 0.59 -9.25 16.77
CA ASP A 109 1.88 -9.86 16.51
C ASP A 109 2.16 -9.92 14.99
N ASP A 110 1.10 -9.92 14.17
CA ASP A 110 1.11 -9.86 12.71
C ASP A 110 0.43 -8.59 12.20
N GLU A 111 0.70 -8.19 10.95
CA GLU A 111 0.12 -6.97 10.40
C GLU A 111 -1.38 -7.06 10.08
N PHE A 112 -2.05 -5.91 10.23
CA PHE A 112 -3.44 -5.71 9.87
C PHE A 112 -3.66 -4.27 9.37
N ILE A 113 -4.79 -4.05 8.71
CA ILE A 113 -5.22 -2.76 8.18
C ILE A 113 -6.42 -2.28 9.01
N LEU A 114 -6.44 -0.98 9.31
CA LEU A 114 -7.47 -0.35 10.14
C LEU A 114 -8.15 0.80 9.40
N TYR A 115 -9.48 0.77 9.40
CA TYR A 115 -10.32 1.92 9.02
C TYR A 115 -11.15 2.35 10.22
N GLY A 116 -11.30 3.66 10.44
CA GLY A 116 -12.15 4.21 11.49
C GLY A 116 -13.37 4.89 10.90
N SER A 117 -14.50 4.87 11.61
CA SER A 117 -15.68 5.69 11.26
C SER A 117 -16.31 6.30 12.50
N ASN A 118 -16.87 7.50 12.32
CA ASN A 118 -17.58 8.24 13.34
C ASN A 118 -19.02 8.48 12.90
N ALA A 119 -19.98 7.78 13.54
CA ALA A 119 -21.32 7.60 13.02
C ALA A 119 -22.43 8.17 13.94
N MET A 120 -23.40 8.79 13.30
CA MET A 120 -24.76 9.10 13.73
C MET A 120 -25.73 8.53 12.68
N SER A 121 -27.01 8.33 13.05
CA SER A 121 -28.12 8.01 12.14
C SER A 121 -28.21 8.84 10.84
N LEU A 122 -27.71 10.08 10.82
CA LEU A 122 -27.76 11.01 9.67
C LEU A 122 -26.45 11.81 9.52
N SER A 123 -25.33 11.27 9.99
CA SER A 123 -24.02 11.86 9.74
C SER A 123 -22.92 10.82 9.95
N LEU A 124 -22.06 10.62 8.96
CA LEU A 124 -20.93 9.70 9.00
C LEU A 124 -19.81 10.20 8.09
N ASP A 125 -18.58 9.96 8.51
CA ASP A 125 -17.44 9.85 7.58
C ASP A 125 -16.45 8.80 8.14
N ALA A 126 -15.55 8.33 7.31
CA ALA A 126 -14.59 7.28 7.63
C ALA A 126 -13.19 7.66 7.13
N PHE A 127 -12.17 7.05 7.72
CA PHE A 127 -10.77 7.34 7.42
C PHE A 127 -9.93 6.07 7.36
N LEU A 128 -8.87 6.10 6.56
CA LEU A 128 -7.80 5.09 6.62
C LEU A 128 -6.88 5.45 7.78
N ALA A 129 -6.65 4.52 8.71
CA ALA A 129 -5.72 4.76 9.79
C ALA A 129 -4.28 4.43 9.39
N LEU A 130 -3.34 5.22 9.90
CA LEU A 130 -1.91 5.00 9.66
C LEU A 130 -1.27 4.21 10.81
N PRO A 131 -0.43 3.20 10.51
CA PRO A 131 0.34 2.50 11.52
C PRO A 131 1.35 3.44 12.19
N VAL A 132 1.75 3.12 13.41
CA VAL A 132 2.61 3.96 14.26
C VAL A 132 3.97 4.27 13.59
N GLU A 133 4.51 3.34 12.81
CA GLU A 133 5.78 3.51 12.09
C GLU A 133 5.71 4.50 10.93
N SER A 134 4.52 4.68 10.34
CA SER A 134 4.28 5.61 9.24
C SER A 134 3.97 7.03 9.73
N LEU A 135 3.82 7.24 11.05
CA LEU A 135 3.58 8.56 11.65
C LEU A 135 4.85 9.41 11.74
N GLY A 136 4.67 10.73 11.59
CA GLY A 136 5.74 11.71 11.59
C GLY A 136 5.57 12.82 12.63
N GLN A 137 6.38 13.87 12.49
CA GLN A 137 6.50 14.97 13.45
C GLN A 137 5.99 16.31 12.90
N GLU A 138 5.96 16.47 11.58
CA GLU A 138 5.59 17.71 10.92
C GLU A 138 4.32 17.48 10.10
N TYR A 139 3.29 18.28 10.37
CA TYR A 139 2.00 18.24 9.67
C TYR A 139 1.53 19.64 9.30
N ILE A 140 0.83 19.73 8.17
CA ILE A 140 0.00 20.87 7.82
C ILE A 140 -1.40 20.32 7.56
N THR A 141 -2.39 20.78 8.32
CA THR A 141 -3.73 20.18 8.26
C THR A 141 -4.51 20.72 7.07
N GLY A 142 -5.33 19.89 6.45
CA GLY A 142 -6.39 20.35 5.56
C GLY A 142 -7.76 19.87 6.02
N SER A 143 -8.78 20.70 5.81
CA SER A 143 -10.16 20.46 6.24
C SER A 143 -11.11 21.28 5.35
N TYR A 144 -12.37 21.42 5.74
CA TYR A 144 -13.34 22.35 5.17
C TYR A 144 -13.78 23.40 6.20
N LYS A 145 -14.12 24.59 5.73
CA LYS A 145 -14.53 25.70 6.60
C LYS A 145 -15.78 25.37 7.42
N ALA A 146 -15.88 25.95 8.61
CA ALA A 146 -17.11 25.94 9.38
C ALA A 146 -18.19 26.77 8.64
N CYS A 147 -19.20 26.10 8.09
CA CYS A 147 -20.33 26.78 7.44
C CYS A 147 -21.30 27.39 8.44
N LEU A 148 -21.31 26.88 9.68
CA LEU A 148 -22.11 27.35 10.80
C LEU A 148 -21.21 27.45 12.03
N SER A 149 -21.33 28.53 12.81
CA SER A 149 -20.41 28.81 13.93
C SER A 149 -20.47 27.76 15.05
N PHE A 150 -21.57 27.01 15.15
CA PHE A 150 -21.76 25.93 16.11
C PHE A 150 -21.37 24.55 15.56
N HIS A 151 -20.93 24.46 14.30
CA HIS A 151 -20.28 23.28 13.70
C HIS A 151 -18.83 23.63 13.34
N PRO A 152 -17.94 23.69 14.34
CA PRO A 152 -16.55 24.07 14.14
C PRO A 152 -15.78 23.06 13.27
N ALA A 153 -14.73 23.56 12.61
CA ALA A 153 -13.69 22.74 12.02
C ALA A 153 -12.75 22.23 13.12
N PHE A 154 -12.20 21.03 12.95
CA PHE A 154 -11.43 20.31 13.95
C PHE A 154 -10.03 19.91 13.48
N VAL A 155 -9.11 19.90 14.44
CA VAL A 155 -7.84 19.19 14.37
C VAL A 155 -7.67 18.42 15.68
N GLY A 156 -7.66 17.09 15.61
CA GLY A 156 -7.41 16.20 16.73
C GLY A 156 -5.94 15.79 16.78
N LEU A 157 -5.29 15.90 17.93
CA LEU A 157 -3.91 15.44 18.14
C LEU A 157 -3.89 14.33 19.17
N ILE A 158 -3.18 13.25 18.89
CA ILE A 158 -3.04 12.09 19.78
C ILE A 158 -1.55 11.79 20.01
N GLY A 159 -1.15 11.72 21.28
CA GLY A 159 0.22 11.41 21.68
C GLY A 159 0.55 9.93 21.49
N ILE A 160 1.62 9.66 20.75
CA ILE A 160 2.14 8.29 20.53
C ILE A 160 3.07 7.87 21.67
N GLN A 161 3.83 8.82 22.20
CA GLN A 161 4.80 8.61 23.26
C GLN A 161 4.64 9.67 24.36
N ASN A 162 5.08 9.36 25.57
CA ASN A 162 5.05 10.29 26.70
C ASN A 162 5.94 11.52 26.46
N SER A 163 5.59 12.63 27.09
CA SER A 163 6.35 13.89 27.04
C SER A 163 6.62 14.39 25.62
N THR A 164 5.63 14.27 24.72
CA THR A 164 5.71 14.79 23.36
C THR A 164 5.39 16.28 23.37
N HIS A 165 6.39 17.11 23.05
CA HIS A 165 6.20 18.56 22.98
C HIS A 165 5.69 18.91 21.59
N VAL A 166 4.63 19.70 21.53
CA VAL A 166 3.95 20.06 20.27
C VAL A 166 3.86 21.57 20.16
N GLU A 167 4.37 22.12 19.06
CA GLU A 167 4.14 23.49 18.61
C GLU A 167 2.97 23.50 17.62
N ILE A 168 1.98 24.36 17.86
CA ILE A 168 0.82 24.55 17.00
C ILE A 168 0.87 25.99 16.47
N THR A 169 0.87 26.15 15.15
CA THR A 169 0.76 27.45 14.49
C THR A 169 -0.61 27.55 13.80
N PRO A 170 -1.45 28.54 14.15
CA PRO A 170 -2.71 28.79 13.43
C PRO A 170 -2.49 29.06 11.94
N PRO A 171 -3.51 28.87 11.08
CA PRO A 171 -3.42 29.28 9.68
C PRO A 171 -3.16 30.78 9.54
N PRO A 172 -2.56 31.24 8.42
CA PRO A 172 -2.34 32.66 8.17
C PRO A 172 -3.62 33.49 8.37
N ASP A 173 -3.49 34.61 9.10
CA ASP A 173 -4.57 35.56 9.41
C ASP A 173 -5.82 34.99 10.10
N LYS A 174 -5.71 33.80 10.71
CA LYS A 174 -6.81 33.14 11.42
C LYS A 174 -6.44 32.82 12.86
N SER A 175 -7.48 32.55 13.65
CA SER A 175 -7.35 32.07 15.02
C SER A 175 -7.96 30.69 15.18
N ILE A 176 -7.41 29.94 16.12
CA ILE A 176 -7.90 28.61 16.54
C ILE A 176 -8.11 28.62 18.05
N ILE A 177 -8.87 27.66 18.57
CA ILE A 177 -9.14 27.49 19.99
C ILE A 177 -8.38 26.27 20.48
N VAL A 178 -7.47 26.49 21.44
CA VAL A 178 -6.65 25.45 22.08
C VAL A 178 -6.89 25.53 23.59
N MET A 179 -7.35 24.44 24.21
CA MET A 179 -7.66 24.40 25.65
C MET A 179 -8.60 25.53 26.12
N GLY A 180 -9.58 25.88 25.29
CA GLY A 180 -10.57 26.93 25.57
C GLY A 180 -10.07 28.35 25.32
N VAL A 181 -8.82 28.53 24.89
CA VAL A 181 -8.22 29.85 24.62
C VAL A 181 -8.11 30.07 23.11
N THR A 182 -8.60 31.22 22.65
CA THR A 182 -8.39 31.65 21.26
C THR A 182 -6.96 32.13 21.08
N VAL A 183 -6.23 31.52 20.15
CA VAL A 183 -4.83 31.85 19.82
C VAL A 183 -4.71 32.19 18.34
N SER A 184 -3.96 33.25 18.05
CA SER A 184 -3.63 33.73 16.69
C SER A 184 -2.12 33.72 16.42
N SER A 185 -1.34 33.17 17.34
CA SER A 185 0.10 32.99 17.25
C SER A 185 0.48 31.57 17.67
N LYS A 186 1.76 31.23 17.52
CA LYS A 186 2.30 29.94 17.94
C LYS A 186 1.99 29.66 19.41
N THR A 187 1.54 28.45 19.70
CA THR A 187 1.30 27.95 21.05
C THR A 187 1.91 26.58 21.24
N HIS A 188 2.22 26.21 22.49
CA HIS A 188 2.83 24.92 22.83
C HIS A 188 1.95 24.13 23.79
N ILE A 189 1.96 22.81 23.62
CA ILE A 189 1.37 21.85 24.55
C ILE A 189 2.32 20.67 24.73
N VAL A 190 2.04 19.85 25.75
CA VAL A 190 2.68 18.55 25.94
C VAL A 190 1.60 17.49 25.98
N LEU A 191 1.79 16.44 25.19
CA LEU A 191 0.95 15.25 25.15
C LEU A 191 1.70 14.03 25.66
N ASP A 192 1.04 13.28 26.53
CA ASP A 192 1.46 11.93 26.89
C ASP A 192 0.86 10.86 25.97
N ARG A 193 1.35 9.61 26.07
CA ARG A 193 0.84 8.50 25.27
C ARG A 193 -0.67 8.31 25.53
N LEU A 194 -1.45 8.24 24.45
CA LEU A 194 -2.93 8.19 24.43
C LEU A 194 -3.65 9.43 24.98
N GLU A 195 -2.90 10.48 25.35
CA GLU A 195 -3.51 11.78 25.59
C GLU A 195 -3.90 12.41 24.26
N THR A 196 -5.03 13.08 24.26
CA THR A 196 -5.69 13.65 23.10
C THR A 196 -6.07 15.09 23.38
N ILE A 197 -6.10 15.91 22.33
CA ILE A 197 -6.67 17.26 22.36
C ILE A 197 -7.35 17.54 21.02
N GLN A 198 -8.49 18.22 21.06
CA GLN A 198 -9.18 18.65 19.85
C GLN A 198 -9.20 20.17 19.73
N ILE A 199 -8.41 20.68 18.80
CA ILE A 199 -8.36 22.09 18.42
C ILE A 199 -9.63 22.39 17.60
N GLN A 200 -10.21 23.57 17.82
CA GLN A 200 -11.42 24.01 17.13
C GLN A 200 -11.21 25.34 16.40
N SER A 201 -11.94 25.56 15.30
CA SER A 201 -12.07 26.89 14.69
C SER A 201 -13.49 27.10 14.18
N SER A 202 -14.03 28.30 14.39
CA SER A 202 -15.26 28.77 13.73
C SER A 202 -15.00 29.30 12.30
N SER A 203 -13.75 29.20 11.83
CA SER A 203 -13.32 29.53 10.48
C SER A 203 -12.69 28.31 9.82
N ASP A 204 -12.02 28.49 8.69
CA ASP A 204 -11.33 27.41 7.99
C ASP A 204 -9.97 27.11 8.65
N ILE A 205 -9.80 25.90 9.17
CA ILE A 205 -8.60 25.44 9.89
C ILE A 205 -7.50 24.91 8.96
N THR A 206 -7.75 24.85 7.64
CA THR A 206 -6.75 24.45 6.64
C THR A 206 -5.51 25.34 6.73
N GLY A 207 -4.33 24.74 6.75
CA GLY A 207 -3.05 25.42 6.88
C GLY A 207 -2.48 25.45 8.30
N THR A 208 -3.18 24.93 9.31
CA THR A 208 -2.64 24.83 10.68
C THR A 208 -1.40 23.95 10.66
N ARG A 209 -0.28 24.47 11.17
CA ARG A 209 0.98 23.72 11.23
C ARG A 209 1.15 23.11 12.61
N ILE A 210 1.57 21.86 12.63
CA ILE A 210 1.88 21.10 13.84
C ILE A 210 3.30 20.61 13.69
N ASN A 211 4.14 20.93 14.67
CA ASN A 211 5.50 20.42 14.74
C ASN A 211 5.74 19.82 16.12
N SER A 212 6.23 18.59 16.18
CA SER A 212 6.43 17.87 17.43
C SER A 212 7.83 17.29 17.58
N THR A 213 8.23 17.01 18.82
CA THR A 213 9.53 16.38 19.12
C THR A 213 9.53 14.86 18.93
N LYS A 214 8.36 14.26 18.73
CA LYS A 214 8.11 12.82 18.59
C LYS A 214 6.89 12.59 17.70
N PRO A 215 6.71 11.41 17.09
CA PRO A 215 5.57 11.13 16.24
C PRO A 215 4.22 11.44 16.90
N LEU A 216 3.27 11.93 16.10
CA LEU A 216 1.88 12.21 16.48
C LEU A 216 0.93 11.51 15.53
N SER A 217 -0.25 11.13 16.03
CA SER A 217 -1.40 10.88 15.15
C SER A 217 -2.24 12.16 15.09
N VAL A 218 -2.59 12.59 13.88
CA VAL A 218 -3.25 13.87 13.61
C VAL A 218 -4.51 13.61 12.79
N MET A 219 -5.66 13.97 13.33
CA MET A 219 -6.95 13.93 12.65
C MET A 219 -7.33 15.35 12.21
N SER A 220 -7.94 15.51 11.04
CA SER A 220 -8.54 16.79 10.65
C SER A 220 -9.89 16.60 9.99
N GLY A 221 -10.77 17.58 10.16
CA GLY A 221 -12.13 17.48 9.66
C GLY A 221 -13.05 18.55 10.20
N ASN A 222 -14.35 18.26 10.27
CA ASN A 222 -15.39 19.21 10.67
C ASN A 222 -16.52 18.49 11.40
N MET A 223 -17.15 19.16 12.38
CA MET A 223 -18.29 18.61 13.11
C MET A 223 -19.46 18.25 12.19
N CYS A 224 -19.84 19.17 11.30
CA CYS A 224 -20.83 18.95 10.25
C CYS A 224 -20.77 20.11 9.23
N SER A 225 -20.33 19.84 8.00
CA SER A 225 -20.14 20.87 6.99
C SER A 225 -21.00 20.67 5.74
N ASN A 226 -21.57 21.78 5.26
CA ASN A 226 -22.24 21.85 3.96
C ASN A 226 -21.21 22.15 2.88
N ILE A 227 -21.15 21.33 1.83
CA ILE A 227 -20.17 21.47 0.75
C ILE A 227 -20.91 21.65 -0.58
N PRO A 228 -20.96 22.86 -1.16
CA PRO A 228 -20.47 24.13 -0.61
C PRO A 228 -21.38 24.68 0.51
N CYS A 229 -20.86 25.63 1.30
CA CYS A 229 -21.64 26.24 2.38
C CYS A 229 -22.96 26.85 1.87
N GLY A 230 -24.03 26.63 2.62
CA GLY A 230 -25.38 27.08 2.26
C GLY A 230 -26.19 26.05 1.45
N VAL A 231 -25.58 24.92 1.07
CA VAL A 231 -26.27 23.82 0.38
C VAL A 231 -26.48 22.65 1.34
N ARG A 232 -27.74 22.32 1.64
CA ARG A 232 -28.09 21.16 2.47
C ARG A 232 -27.73 19.84 1.78
N ALA A 233 -27.50 18.73 2.47
CA ALA A 233 -27.31 18.57 3.92
C ALA A 233 -25.81 18.55 4.27
N CYS A 234 -25.49 18.66 5.57
CA CYS A 234 -24.11 18.64 6.02
C CYS A 234 -23.75 17.23 6.50
N ASP A 235 -22.46 16.90 6.47
CA ASP A 235 -21.95 15.71 7.15
C ASP A 235 -20.72 16.03 7.99
N HIS A 236 -20.44 15.15 8.95
CA HIS A 236 -19.14 15.06 9.60
C HIS A 236 -18.08 14.83 8.53
N LEU A 237 -16.91 15.41 8.73
CA LEU A 237 -15.76 15.15 7.88
C LEU A 237 -14.64 14.67 8.79
N VAL A 238 -13.93 13.63 8.38
CA VAL A 238 -12.74 13.18 9.10
C VAL A 238 -11.77 12.49 8.16
N GLU A 239 -10.49 12.81 8.33
CA GLU A 239 -9.39 12.05 7.74
C GLU A 239 -8.19 12.08 8.69
N GLN A 240 -7.38 11.02 8.68
CA GLN A 240 -6.08 11.03 9.35
C GLN A 240 -5.05 11.72 8.46
N MET A 241 -4.48 12.83 8.92
CA MET A 241 -3.54 13.64 8.16
C MET A 241 -2.19 12.93 8.03
N TYR A 242 -1.61 13.02 6.84
CA TYR A 242 -0.30 12.46 6.56
C TYR A 242 0.80 13.46 6.93
N PRO A 243 1.92 12.99 7.48
CA PRO A 243 3.06 13.87 7.73
C PRO A 243 3.58 14.46 6.41
N VAL A 244 4.17 15.65 6.49
CA VAL A 244 4.59 16.42 5.29
C VAL A 244 5.60 15.66 4.42
N ASP A 245 6.43 14.80 5.02
CA ASP A 245 7.41 13.98 4.29
C ASP A 245 6.80 12.80 3.52
N ARG A 246 5.48 12.59 3.61
CA ARG A 246 4.74 11.61 2.80
C ARG A 246 4.00 12.26 1.62
N TRP A 247 4.06 13.59 1.49
CA TRP A 247 3.37 14.34 0.44
C TRP A 247 4.14 14.22 -0.88
N GLY A 248 3.42 14.03 -1.98
CA GLY A 248 4.00 13.88 -3.32
C GLY A 248 3.83 15.12 -4.18
N TYR A 249 4.11 14.96 -5.47
CA TYR A 249 4.20 16.07 -6.43
C TYR A 249 3.10 15.98 -7.48
N THR A 250 2.70 14.77 -7.84
CA THR A 250 1.75 14.50 -8.90
C THR A 250 0.53 13.73 -8.40
N TYR A 251 -0.64 14.17 -8.86
CA TYR A 251 -1.92 13.65 -8.37
C TYR A 251 -2.92 13.51 -9.51
N ILE A 252 -3.79 12.50 -9.39
CA ILE A 252 -4.96 12.35 -10.26
C ILE A 252 -6.20 12.35 -9.37
N VAL A 253 -7.12 13.26 -9.64
CA VAL A 253 -8.42 13.29 -8.96
C VAL A 253 -9.49 12.78 -9.90
N VAL A 254 -10.15 11.71 -9.47
CA VAL A 254 -11.29 11.12 -10.18
C VAL A 254 -12.56 11.50 -9.44
N PRO A 255 -13.56 12.11 -10.10
CA PRO A 255 -14.80 12.46 -9.42
C PRO A 255 -15.50 11.21 -8.87
N SER A 256 -16.29 11.40 -7.83
CA SER A 256 -17.11 10.37 -7.20
C SER A 256 -18.15 9.85 -8.19
N ALA A 257 -18.22 8.54 -8.34
CA ALA A 257 -19.27 7.89 -9.10
C ALA A 257 -20.64 8.20 -8.49
N TYR A 258 -21.71 7.94 -9.23
CA TYR A 258 -23.10 8.22 -8.85
C TYR A 258 -23.50 9.71 -8.79
N ARG A 259 -22.63 10.59 -8.25
CA ARG A 259 -22.84 12.03 -8.12
C ARG A 259 -22.92 12.75 -9.47
N GLN A 260 -23.80 13.75 -9.58
CA GLN A 260 -23.94 14.59 -10.77
C GLN A 260 -23.25 15.94 -10.63
N SER A 261 -23.07 16.40 -9.39
CA SER A 261 -22.49 17.71 -9.08
C SER A 261 -20.97 17.74 -9.22
N GLY A 262 -20.30 16.59 -9.27
CA GLY A 262 -18.85 16.49 -9.17
C GLY A 262 -18.37 16.70 -7.73
N ASP A 263 -17.08 17.00 -7.57
CA ASP A 263 -16.46 17.17 -6.25
C ASP A 263 -15.70 18.49 -6.13
N ILE A 264 -15.53 18.94 -4.90
CA ILE A 264 -14.66 20.06 -4.57
C ILE A 264 -13.29 19.50 -4.20
N VAL A 265 -12.23 20.12 -4.71
CA VAL A 265 -10.84 19.72 -4.44
C VAL A 265 -10.10 20.89 -3.82
N ARG A 266 -9.28 20.60 -2.81
CA ARG A 266 -8.32 21.55 -2.23
C ARG A 266 -6.90 21.05 -2.40
N ILE A 267 -6.01 21.98 -2.69
CA ILE A 267 -4.56 21.75 -2.75
C ILE A 267 -3.92 22.60 -1.67
N VAL A 268 -3.06 22.02 -0.83
CA VAL A 268 -2.35 22.72 0.25
C VAL A 268 -0.84 22.72 -0.03
N GLY A 269 -0.20 23.89 0.06
CA GLY A 269 1.25 24.03 -0.13
C GLY A 269 2.07 23.61 1.11
N SER A 270 3.05 22.73 0.93
CA SER A 270 3.99 22.36 2.00
C SER A 270 5.02 23.45 2.31
N THR A 271 5.41 24.20 1.29
CA THR A 271 6.50 25.19 1.30
C THR A 271 6.14 26.39 0.42
N ASP A 272 6.85 27.51 0.63
CA ASP A 272 6.63 28.74 -0.13
C ASP A 272 6.97 28.58 -1.61
N ASP A 273 6.41 29.42 -2.48
CA ASP A 273 6.69 29.43 -3.93
C ASP A 273 6.45 28.07 -4.62
N THR A 274 5.41 27.34 -4.22
CA THR A 274 5.02 26.06 -4.84
C THR A 274 4.21 26.31 -6.11
N LEU A 275 4.75 25.95 -7.26
CA LEU A 275 4.10 26.17 -8.56
C LEU A 275 3.25 24.94 -8.91
N VAL A 276 1.95 25.14 -9.11
CA VAL A 276 1.00 24.06 -9.40
C VAL A 276 0.38 24.23 -10.78
N ARG A 277 0.36 23.14 -11.55
CA ARG A 277 -0.33 23.02 -12.84
C ARG A 277 -1.48 22.03 -12.68
N ILE A 278 -2.66 22.42 -13.12
CA ILE A 278 -3.88 21.61 -13.03
C ILE A 278 -4.53 21.58 -14.42
N THR A 279 -4.98 20.41 -14.86
CA THR A 279 -5.69 20.26 -16.14
C THR A 279 -6.83 21.29 -16.25
N GLY A 280 -6.80 22.11 -17.30
CA GLY A 280 -7.85 23.10 -17.59
C GLY A 280 -7.85 24.36 -16.72
N ILE A 281 -6.91 24.51 -15.78
CA ILE A 281 -6.78 25.69 -14.93
C ILE A 281 -5.42 26.36 -15.19
N SER A 282 -5.40 27.69 -15.16
CA SER A 282 -4.15 28.45 -15.29
C SER A 282 -3.19 28.10 -14.15
N ARG A 283 -1.89 28.05 -14.46
CA ARG A 283 -0.83 27.83 -13.47
C ARG A 283 -0.98 28.81 -12.30
N LEU A 284 -0.85 28.29 -11.09
CA LEU A 284 -0.93 29.07 -9.86
C LEU A 284 0.30 28.84 -8.98
N MET A 285 0.49 29.73 -8.00
CA MET A 285 1.54 29.66 -7.00
C MET A 285 0.88 29.60 -5.62
N LEU A 286 1.33 28.67 -4.78
CA LEU A 286 0.90 28.52 -3.40
C LEU A 286 2.08 28.74 -2.47
N ASN A 287 1.87 29.52 -1.41
CA ASN A 287 2.82 29.56 -0.30
C ASN A 287 2.54 28.45 0.71
N ARG A 288 3.45 28.28 1.67
CA ARG A 288 3.29 27.33 2.76
C ARG A 288 2.00 27.60 3.54
N SER A 289 1.25 26.54 3.82
CA SER A 289 -0.05 26.61 4.53
C SER A 289 -1.18 27.33 3.77
N GLU A 290 -0.93 27.88 2.58
CA GLU A 290 -2.01 28.37 1.72
C GLU A 290 -2.68 27.20 1.01
N PHE A 291 -3.93 27.41 0.61
CA PHE A 291 -4.66 26.44 -0.20
C PHE A 291 -5.39 27.10 -1.37
N PHE A 292 -5.61 26.31 -2.42
CA PHE A 292 -6.46 26.65 -3.56
C PHE A 292 -7.59 25.64 -3.68
N GLU A 293 -8.82 26.12 -3.90
CA GLU A 293 -10.02 25.30 -4.04
C GLU A 293 -10.58 25.41 -5.46
N PHE A 294 -10.93 24.28 -6.06
CA PHE A 294 -11.55 24.22 -7.38
C PHE A 294 -12.53 23.05 -7.49
N MET A 295 -13.30 22.99 -8.56
CA MET A 295 -14.30 21.95 -8.79
C MET A 295 -13.82 20.97 -9.86
N VAL A 296 -14.01 19.67 -9.60
CA VAL A 296 -13.85 18.59 -10.57
C VAL A 296 -15.25 18.14 -11.00
N LEU A 297 -15.58 18.34 -12.27
CA LEU A 297 -16.90 18.02 -12.79
C LEU A 297 -17.06 16.50 -13.01
N LYS A 298 -18.31 16.06 -13.05
CA LYS A 298 -18.65 14.68 -13.43
C LYS A 298 -17.98 14.29 -14.75
N ASN A 299 -17.40 13.07 -14.79
CA ASN A 299 -16.70 12.50 -15.94
C ASN A 299 -15.51 13.32 -16.46
N ALA A 300 -14.98 14.25 -15.66
CA ALA A 300 -13.86 15.11 -16.05
C ALA A 300 -12.73 15.01 -15.01
N PRO A 301 -12.02 13.86 -14.95
CA PRO A 301 -10.91 13.70 -14.02
C PRO A 301 -9.78 14.68 -14.37
N VAL A 302 -9.00 15.06 -13.37
CA VAL A 302 -7.95 16.08 -13.50
C VAL A 302 -6.60 15.52 -13.08
N PHE A 303 -5.55 16.00 -13.75
CA PHE A 303 -4.17 15.77 -13.38
C PHE A 303 -3.60 17.04 -12.76
N LEU A 304 -2.82 16.86 -11.69
CA LEU A 304 -2.09 17.91 -11.00
C LEU A 304 -0.61 17.58 -10.99
N ASN A 305 0.21 18.60 -11.23
CA ASN A 305 1.66 18.52 -11.14
C ASN A 305 2.19 19.77 -10.42
N ALA A 306 2.92 19.56 -9.32
CA ALA A 306 3.50 20.60 -8.50
C ALA A 306 5.03 20.55 -8.53
N SER A 307 5.67 21.72 -8.38
CA SER A 307 7.14 21.80 -8.30
C SER A 307 7.72 21.44 -6.93
N LYS A 308 6.88 21.28 -5.91
CA LYS A 308 7.22 20.97 -4.51
C LYS A 308 6.07 20.14 -3.92
N PRO A 309 6.28 19.39 -2.83
CA PRO A 309 5.25 18.54 -2.24
C PRO A 309 3.96 19.31 -1.90
N ILE A 310 2.80 18.73 -2.18
CA ILE A 310 1.48 19.30 -1.85
C ILE A 310 0.59 18.23 -1.23
N MET A 311 -0.46 18.63 -0.50
CA MET A 311 -1.55 17.72 -0.15
C MET A 311 -2.74 18.01 -1.05
N VAL A 312 -3.42 16.97 -1.52
CA VAL A 312 -4.68 17.10 -2.25
C VAL A 312 -5.80 16.44 -1.45
N LEU A 313 -6.87 17.19 -1.25
CA LEU A 313 -8.08 16.75 -0.56
C LEU A 313 -9.26 16.79 -1.51
N GLN A 314 -10.04 15.72 -1.53
CA GLN A 314 -11.30 15.62 -2.27
C GLN A 314 -12.47 15.66 -1.29
N PHE A 315 -13.45 16.48 -1.62
CA PHE A 315 -14.68 16.65 -0.87
C PHE A 315 -15.87 16.38 -1.78
N THR A 316 -16.64 15.36 -1.42
CA THR A 316 -17.92 15.14 -2.08
C THR A 316 -18.93 16.20 -1.64
N GLN A 317 -19.77 16.63 -2.56
CA GLN A 317 -20.71 17.73 -2.31
C GLN A 317 -21.97 17.29 -1.55
N SER A 318 -22.65 18.25 -0.94
CA SER A 318 -23.89 18.08 -0.19
C SER A 318 -25.03 17.52 -1.05
N HIS A 319 -25.92 16.74 -0.44
CA HIS A 319 -27.13 16.17 -1.06
C HIS A 319 -27.83 17.12 -2.04
N GLY A 320 -28.09 18.35 -1.63
CA GLY A 320 -28.88 19.35 -2.35
C GLY A 320 -28.22 19.92 -3.59
N THR A 321 -26.97 19.54 -3.89
CA THR A 321 -26.33 19.89 -5.16
C THR A 321 -26.91 19.11 -6.35
N ASP A 322 -27.35 17.86 -6.12
CA ASP A 322 -27.92 16.99 -7.17
C ASP A 322 -29.16 16.19 -6.73
N ASN A 323 -29.57 16.30 -5.45
CA ASN A 323 -30.67 15.59 -4.81
C ASN A 323 -30.56 14.06 -4.90
N LEU A 324 -29.32 13.54 -4.88
CA LEU A 324 -29.06 12.12 -4.77
C LEU A 324 -28.79 11.73 -3.32
N ASP A 325 -29.22 10.53 -2.92
CA ASP A 325 -28.95 9.97 -1.58
C ASP A 325 -27.46 9.92 -1.29
N SER A 326 -26.97 10.92 -0.58
CA SER A 326 -25.56 11.16 -0.30
C SER A 326 -25.44 12.34 0.65
N ASP A 327 -24.30 12.46 1.29
CA ASP A 327 -23.87 13.65 2.01
C ASP A 327 -22.35 13.83 1.83
N PRO A 328 -21.76 14.94 2.29
CA PRO A 328 -20.33 15.16 2.12
C PRO A 328 -19.46 14.10 2.79
N TYR A 329 -18.30 13.81 2.19
CA TYR A 329 -17.18 13.13 2.85
C TYR A 329 -15.88 13.86 2.49
N MET A 330 -14.83 13.62 3.26
CA MET A 330 -13.48 14.14 3.01
C MET A 330 -12.48 12.99 2.82
N MET A 331 -11.59 13.11 1.85
CA MET A 331 -10.58 12.09 1.59
C MET A 331 -9.26 12.74 1.17
N VAL A 332 -8.13 12.26 1.69
CA VAL A 332 -6.81 12.58 1.12
C VAL A 332 -6.63 11.77 -0.16
N VAL A 333 -6.31 12.46 -1.25
CA VAL A 333 -6.01 11.84 -2.54
C VAL A 333 -4.55 11.36 -2.50
N PRO A 334 -4.26 10.06 -2.70
CA PRO A 334 -2.88 9.58 -2.76
C PRO A 334 -2.12 10.19 -3.94
N ALA A 335 -0.86 10.49 -3.72
CA ALA A 335 0.05 10.92 -4.78
C ALA A 335 0.40 9.73 -5.68
N ILE A 336 0.76 9.97 -6.95
CA ILE A 336 1.16 8.90 -7.88
C ILE A 336 2.38 8.15 -7.34
N GLU A 337 3.30 8.87 -6.70
CA GLU A 337 4.53 8.36 -6.08
C GLU A 337 4.22 7.39 -4.91
N GLN A 338 2.98 7.37 -4.40
CA GLN A 338 2.54 6.52 -3.29
C GLN A 338 1.68 5.33 -3.74
N PHE A 339 1.50 5.13 -5.05
CA PHE A 339 0.70 4.01 -5.59
C PHE A 339 1.36 2.66 -5.28
N THR A 340 0.54 1.61 -5.16
CA THR A 340 1.01 0.24 -4.96
C THR A 340 0.30 -0.71 -5.94
N SER A 341 0.74 -1.97 -5.99
CA SER A 341 0.21 -3.01 -6.89
C SER A 341 -0.88 -3.89 -6.25
N SER A 342 -1.17 -3.71 -4.96
CA SER A 342 -2.20 -4.49 -4.26
C SER A 342 -2.85 -3.71 -3.11
N TYR A 343 -4.16 -3.82 -3.01
CA TYR A 343 -5.00 -3.15 -2.03
C TYR A 343 -6.01 -4.12 -1.43
N THR A 344 -6.24 -4.01 -0.12
CA THR A 344 -7.36 -4.66 0.57
C THR A 344 -8.18 -3.61 1.28
N ILE A 345 -9.41 -3.42 0.81
CA ILE A 345 -10.34 -2.42 1.34
C ILE A 345 -11.49 -3.09 2.06
N ALA A 346 -12.07 -2.40 3.03
CA ALA A 346 -13.26 -2.81 3.76
C ALA A 346 -14.32 -1.72 3.60
N THR A 347 -15.53 -2.02 3.12
CA THR A 347 -16.60 -1.02 3.01
C THR A 347 -17.13 -0.61 4.40
N ALA A 348 -17.27 0.69 4.67
CA ALA A 348 -17.71 1.22 5.97
C ALA A 348 -19.24 1.30 6.13
N ASN A 349 -19.96 0.23 5.78
CA ASN A 349 -21.42 0.21 5.84
C ASN A 349 -21.94 0.18 7.28
N LEU A 350 -22.94 1.02 7.56
CA LEU A 350 -23.79 0.90 8.75
C LEU A 350 -24.93 -0.13 8.54
N PRO A 351 -25.28 -0.95 9.56
CA PRO A 351 -26.29 -2.00 9.43
C PRO A 351 -27.72 -1.52 9.13
N ASP A 352 -28.06 -0.28 9.47
CA ASP A 352 -29.40 0.32 9.33
C ASP A 352 -29.60 1.06 8.00
N LYS A 353 -28.61 1.02 7.11
CA LYS A 353 -28.60 1.76 5.84
C LYS A 353 -28.27 0.84 4.67
N VAL A 354 -28.74 1.21 3.48
CA VAL A 354 -28.42 0.53 2.22
C VAL A 354 -27.47 1.40 1.42
N TYR A 355 -26.22 0.95 1.29
CA TYR A 355 -25.19 1.69 0.59
C TYR A 355 -25.05 1.27 -0.87
N LYS A 356 -24.73 2.24 -1.72
CA LYS A 356 -24.09 2.04 -3.01
C LYS A 356 -22.59 2.27 -2.83
N ASN A 357 -21.82 1.20 -2.93
CA ASN A 357 -20.37 1.22 -2.74
C ASN A 357 -19.64 1.27 -4.08
N PHE A 358 -18.60 2.08 -4.13
CA PHE A 358 -17.81 2.31 -5.33
C PHE A 358 -16.32 2.26 -5.02
N VAL A 359 -15.57 1.89 -6.05
CA VAL A 359 -14.13 1.96 -6.08
C VAL A 359 -13.71 2.73 -7.32
N ASN A 360 -12.98 3.83 -7.16
CA ASN A 360 -12.25 4.43 -8.28
C ASN A 360 -10.87 3.79 -8.36
N VAL A 361 -10.46 3.40 -9.57
CA VAL A 361 -9.10 2.93 -9.86
C VAL A 361 -8.45 3.88 -10.84
N VAL A 362 -7.18 4.23 -10.61
CA VAL A 362 -6.33 5.01 -11.54
C VAL A 362 -5.09 4.20 -11.87
N ILE A 363 -4.85 3.92 -13.15
CA ILE A 363 -3.75 3.08 -13.62
C ILE A 363 -3.24 3.55 -14.98
N LYS A 364 -1.97 3.28 -15.33
CA LYS A 364 -1.47 3.47 -16.70
C LYS A 364 -2.28 2.62 -17.68
N ASN A 365 -2.60 3.18 -18.85
CA ASN A 365 -3.41 2.48 -19.86
C ASN A 365 -2.76 1.17 -20.36
N SER A 366 -1.42 1.12 -20.40
CA SER A 366 -0.64 -0.08 -20.76
C SER A 366 -0.83 -1.23 -19.77
N SER A 367 -1.12 -0.93 -18.51
CA SER A 367 -1.15 -1.92 -17.40
C SER A 367 -2.56 -2.39 -17.05
N LYS A 368 -3.62 -1.83 -17.66
CA LYS A 368 -5.01 -2.11 -17.25
C LYS A 368 -5.45 -3.58 -17.36
N GLU A 369 -4.89 -4.34 -18.31
CA GLU A 369 -5.30 -5.74 -18.59
C GLU A 369 -4.88 -6.69 -17.45
N GLY A 370 -3.87 -6.31 -16.67
CA GLY A 370 -3.39 -7.08 -15.53
C GLY A 370 -4.16 -6.85 -14.24
N LEU A 371 -5.07 -5.87 -14.19
CA LEU A 371 -5.85 -5.55 -13.00
C LEU A 371 -6.87 -6.65 -12.66
N ARG A 372 -7.01 -6.95 -11.38
CA ARG A 372 -7.93 -7.94 -10.81
C ARG A 372 -8.73 -7.33 -9.67
N VAL A 373 -10.00 -7.72 -9.56
CA VAL A 373 -10.86 -7.45 -8.40
C VAL A 373 -11.39 -8.78 -7.90
N ASP A 374 -11.09 -9.11 -6.65
CA ASP A 374 -11.41 -10.39 -6.01
C ASP A 374 -10.94 -11.58 -6.86
N GLY A 375 -9.75 -11.46 -7.46
CA GLY A 375 -9.12 -12.44 -8.35
C GLY A 375 -9.67 -12.48 -9.78
N ALA A 376 -10.78 -11.78 -10.08
CA ALA A 376 -11.39 -11.75 -11.40
C ALA A 376 -10.81 -10.63 -12.28
N ALA A 377 -10.58 -10.92 -13.56
CA ALA A 377 -10.23 -9.90 -14.56
C ALA A 377 -11.41 -8.97 -14.85
N LEU A 378 -11.11 -7.69 -15.10
CA LEU A 378 -12.10 -6.68 -15.42
C LEU A 378 -12.61 -6.83 -16.85
N ASN A 379 -13.91 -7.09 -17.02
CA ASN A 379 -14.58 -7.19 -18.32
C ASN A 379 -15.69 -6.14 -18.44
N GLY A 380 -15.84 -5.53 -19.62
CA GLY A 380 -16.92 -4.56 -19.88
C GLY A 380 -16.82 -3.24 -19.09
N VAL A 381 -15.64 -2.93 -18.55
CA VAL A 381 -15.39 -1.70 -17.80
C VAL A 381 -15.26 -0.51 -18.74
N THR A 382 -15.93 0.60 -18.40
CA THR A 382 -15.76 1.89 -19.09
C THR A 382 -14.60 2.66 -18.46
N TRP A 383 -13.62 3.02 -19.28
CA TRP A 383 -12.44 3.76 -18.86
C TRP A 383 -12.54 5.24 -19.23
N LEU A 384 -12.17 6.11 -18.29
CA LEU A 384 -12.06 7.55 -18.46
C LEU A 384 -10.59 7.90 -18.71
N ALA A 385 -10.30 8.59 -19.81
CA ALA A 385 -8.96 9.11 -20.04
C ALA A 385 -8.64 10.26 -19.09
N ILE A 386 -7.40 10.32 -18.59
CA ILE A 386 -6.90 11.46 -17.83
C ILE A 386 -6.21 12.42 -18.81
N PRO A 387 -6.75 13.63 -19.04
CA PRO A 387 -6.21 14.51 -20.07
C PRO A 387 -4.78 14.95 -19.77
N GLY A 388 -3.88 14.71 -20.73
CA GLY A 388 -2.47 15.11 -20.66
C GLY A 388 -1.53 14.05 -20.08
N THR A 389 -2.01 12.84 -19.79
CA THR A 389 -1.20 11.72 -19.29
C THR A 389 -1.54 10.41 -20.00
N ASP A 390 -0.81 9.34 -19.69
CA ASP A 390 -1.06 7.95 -20.11
C ASP A 390 -1.97 7.18 -19.14
N PHE A 391 -2.39 7.82 -18.05
CA PHE A 391 -3.29 7.25 -17.06
C PHE A 391 -4.74 7.23 -17.55
N ILE A 392 -5.47 6.24 -17.05
CA ILE A 392 -6.90 6.08 -17.20
C ILE A 392 -7.51 5.79 -15.83
N ALA A 393 -8.81 6.07 -15.69
CA ALA A 393 -9.57 5.76 -14.50
C ALA A 393 -10.78 4.88 -14.81
N ALA A 394 -11.13 3.99 -13.88
CA ALA A 394 -12.37 3.24 -13.87
C ALA A 394 -13.15 3.53 -12.59
N GLN A 395 -14.47 3.54 -12.69
CA GLN A 395 -15.38 3.64 -11.56
C GLN A 395 -16.15 2.33 -11.45
N LEU A 396 -15.84 1.54 -10.43
CA LEU A 396 -16.37 0.20 -10.23
C LEU A 396 -17.42 0.22 -9.14
N SER A 397 -18.54 -0.48 -9.33
CA SER A 397 -19.49 -0.76 -8.25
C SER A 397 -19.10 -2.05 -7.54
N VAL A 398 -19.11 -2.04 -6.21
CA VAL A 398 -18.75 -3.19 -5.39
C VAL A 398 -19.85 -3.51 -4.38
N THR A 399 -19.87 -4.73 -3.87
CA THR A 399 -20.79 -5.14 -2.81
C THR A 399 -20.33 -4.62 -1.45
N ALA A 400 -21.13 -4.83 -0.41
CA ALA A 400 -20.66 -4.61 0.96
C ALA A 400 -19.71 -5.73 1.39
N GLY A 401 -18.58 -5.41 2.01
CA GLY A 401 -17.61 -6.37 2.52
C GLY A 401 -16.15 -5.94 2.32
N THR A 402 -15.27 -6.94 2.25
CA THR A 402 -13.86 -6.76 1.88
C THR A 402 -13.71 -6.98 0.40
N HIS A 403 -12.88 -6.17 -0.25
CA HIS A 403 -12.48 -6.36 -1.64
C HIS A 403 -10.97 -6.30 -1.77
N ARG A 404 -10.41 -7.21 -2.56
CA ARG A 404 -8.98 -7.19 -2.93
C ARG A 404 -8.86 -6.70 -4.36
N ILE A 405 -8.10 -5.63 -4.56
CA ILE A 405 -7.81 -5.08 -5.88
C ILE A 405 -6.31 -5.18 -6.07
N GLU A 406 -5.86 -5.90 -7.09
CA GLU A 406 -4.44 -6.19 -7.30
C GLU A 406 -4.09 -6.23 -8.79
N HIS A 407 -2.83 -6.02 -9.12
CA HIS A 407 -2.30 -6.23 -10.45
C HIS A 407 -1.53 -7.56 -10.48
N ILE A 408 -1.61 -8.32 -11.58
CA ILE A 408 -0.88 -9.60 -11.75
C ILE A 408 0.66 -9.48 -11.78
N SER A 409 1.20 -8.27 -11.69
CA SER A 409 2.62 -7.96 -11.73
C SER A 409 2.89 -6.94 -10.62
N PRO A 410 3.90 -7.16 -9.78
CA PRO A 410 4.13 -6.38 -8.57
C PRO A 410 4.69 -4.98 -8.84
N ILE A 411 5.30 -4.76 -10.01
CA ILE A 411 5.90 -3.50 -10.45
C ILE A 411 4.90 -2.56 -11.14
N GLN A 412 3.67 -3.04 -11.40
CA GLN A 412 2.62 -2.23 -12.01
C GLN A 412 1.72 -1.65 -10.93
N THR A 413 1.89 -0.37 -10.65
CA THR A 413 1.20 0.34 -9.59
C THR A 413 -0.06 1.07 -10.09
N PHE A 414 -1.02 1.26 -9.18
CA PHE A 414 -2.26 1.97 -9.43
C PHE A 414 -2.78 2.58 -8.13
N SER A 415 -3.84 3.38 -8.17
CA SER A 415 -4.51 3.93 -6.99
C SER A 415 -5.90 3.35 -6.81
N VAL A 416 -6.36 3.27 -5.57
CA VAL A 416 -7.71 2.85 -5.18
C VAL A 416 -8.32 3.90 -4.27
N PHE A 417 -9.54 4.34 -4.58
CA PHE A 417 -10.35 5.18 -3.70
C PHE A 417 -11.64 4.44 -3.36
N SER A 418 -11.93 4.24 -2.07
CA SER A 418 -13.12 3.51 -1.60
C SER A 418 -14.11 4.49 -0.99
N TYR A 419 -15.34 4.48 -1.48
CA TYR A 419 -16.39 5.37 -0.97
C TYR A 419 -17.77 4.76 -1.16
N GLY A 420 -18.74 5.27 -0.40
CA GLY A 420 -20.10 4.77 -0.42
C GLY A 420 -21.13 5.83 -0.09
N PHE A 421 -22.32 5.66 -0.67
CA PHE A 421 -23.45 6.59 -0.53
C PHE A 421 -24.69 5.87 -0.03
N ALA A 422 -25.34 6.42 0.99
CA ALA A 422 -26.66 5.99 1.45
C ALA A 422 -27.53 7.22 1.79
N GLU A 423 -28.77 6.98 2.20
CA GLU A 423 -29.68 8.05 2.62
C GLU A 423 -29.10 8.84 3.80
N SER A 424 -28.76 10.11 3.54
CA SER A 424 -28.23 11.10 4.49
C SER A 424 -26.90 10.74 5.19
N VAL A 425 -26.08 9.89 4.58
CA VAL A 425 -24.72 9.57 5.05
C VAL A 425 -23.83 9.17 3.88
N SER A 426 -22.53 9.40 4.00
CA SER A 426 -21.54 8.91 3.04
C SER A 426 -20.24 8.55 3.75
N TYR A 427 -19.32 7.90 3.05
CA TYR A 427 -17.96 7.68 3.54
C TYR A 427 -16.99 7.73 2.37
N GLY A 428 -15.75 8.12 2.61
CA GLY A 428 -14.68 8.00 1.62
C GLY A 428 -13.30 7.99 2.25
N TYR A 429 -12.40 7.13 1.75
CA TYR A 429 -11.00 7.07 2.16
C TYR A 429 -10.16 6.46 1.03
N PRO A 430 -8.84 6.72 0.99
CA PRO A 430 -7.98 6.00 0.08
C PRO A 430 -7.93 4.52 0.46
N GLY A 431 -7.86 3.64 -0.54
CA GLY A 431 -7.82 2.19 -0.32
C GLY A 431 -6.52 1.69 0.30
N GLY A 432 -5.50 2.54 0.37
CA GLY A 432 -4.17 2.27 0.86
C GLY A 432 -3.12 3.14 0.16
N MET A 433 -1.87 3.01 0.57
CA MET A 433 -0.71 3.58 -0.13
C MET A 433 0.59 3.12 0.53
N ARG A 434 1.72 3.34 -0.15
CA ARG A 434 3.07 3.03 0.37
C ARG A 434 3.46 3.86 1.59
N LEU A 435 2.92 5.06 1.79
CA LEU A 435 3.34 5.96 2.88
C LEU A 435 4.88 6.10 2.97
N ALA A 436 5.60 5.99 1.86
CA ALA A 436 7.05 6.09 1.82
C ALA A 436 7.51 7.54 2.01
N ASN A 437 8.77 7.74 2.38
CA ASN A 437 9.31 9.08 2.59
C ASN A 437 9.64 9.69 1.24
N LEU A 438 8.94 10.74 0.84
CA LEU A 438 9.13 11.44 -0.44
C LEU A 438 9.97 12.72 -0.30
N ASP A 439 10.61 12.92 0.85
CA ASP A 439 11.60 13.98 1.02
C ASP A 439 12.90 13.59 0.31
N VAL A 440 12.99 13.91 -0.97
CA VAL A 440 14.17 13.66 -1.82
C VAL A 440 15.47 14.26 -1.27
N THR A 441 15.40 15.23 -0.34
CA THR A 441 16.62 15.74 0.30
C THR A 441 17.23 14.77 1.30
N LYS A 442 16.48 13.75 1.71
CA LYS A 442 16.89 12.67 2.61
C LYS A 442 17.16 11.36 1.87
N CYS A 443 16.81 11.27 0.60
CA CYS A 443 17.08 10.08 -0.20
C CYS A 443 18.60 9.96 -0.46
N LEU A 444 19.13 8.76 -0.24
CA LEU A 444 20.53 8.41 -0.48
C LEU A 444 20.57 7.13 -1.31
N PRO A 445 21.06 7.18 -2.57
CA PRO A 445 21.06 6.02 -3.44
C PRO A 445 21.83 4.85 -2.81
N ASN A 446 21.23 3.67 -2.83
CA ASN A 446 21.80 2.44 -2.32
C ASN A 446 21.18 1.23 -3.05
N THR A 447 21.75 0.03 -2.90
CA THR A 447 21.26 -1.16 -3.62
C THR A 447 20.02 -1.81 -2.99
N GLY A 448 19.45 -1.21 -1.94
CA GLY A 448 18.20 -1.67 -1.34
C GLY A 448 18.22 -3.03 -0.67
N GLN A 449 17.08 -3.37 -0.07
CA GLN A 449 16.61 -4.76 -0.04
C GLN A 449 15.38 -4.85 -0.95
N PRO A 450 15.18 -5.97 -1.67
CA PRO A 450 14.00 -6.10 -2.49
C PRO A 450 12.72 -5.99 -1.66
N ALA A 451 11.73 -5.25 -2.16
CA ALA A 451 10.44 -5.01 -1.52
C ALA A 451 10.55 -4.28 -0.17
N ASP A 452 11.51 -3.38 0.01
CA ASP A 452 11.69 -2.63 1.26
C ASP A 452 10.83 -1.36 1.34
N GLY A 453 10.15 -0.98 0.25
CA GLY A 453 9.27 0.18 0.20
C GLY A 453 10.01 1.51 0.29
N VAL A 454 11.31 1.53 -0.06
CA VAL A 454 12.16 2.71 -0.09
C VAL A 454 12.64 2.95 -1.51
N ASP A 455 12.50 4.18 -1.97
CA ASP A 455 13.12 4.68 -3.21
C ASP A 455 14.65 4.55 -3.11
N ASN A 456 15.21 3.55 -3.78
CA ASN A 456 16.61 3.15 -3.61
C ASN A 456 17.59 3.92 -4.51
N ASP A 457 17.11 4.61 -5.54
CA ASP A 457 17.93 5.35 -6.50
C ASP A 457 17.59 6.85 -6.59
N CYS A 458 16.56 7.27 -5.85
CA CYS A 458 16.08 8.64 -5.68
C CYS A 458 15.33 9.21 -6.89
N ASP A 459 14.62 8.38 -7.64
CA ASP A 459 13.83 8.78 -8.81
C ASP A 459 12.34 9.08 -8.50
N MET A 460 11.90 8.88 -7.25
CA MET A 460 10.53 8.96 -6.72
C MET A 460 9.59 7.81 -7.08
N LYS A 461 10.12 6.73 -7.62
CA LYS A 461 9.47 5.41 -7.68
C LYS A 461 10.09 4.54 -6.58
N ILE A 462 9.41 3.42 -6.33
CA ILE A 462 9.67 2.54 -5.20
C ILE A 462 9.34 1.13 -5.68
N ASP A 463 10.15 0.13 -5.38
CA ASP A 463 9.92 -1.29 -5.69
C ASP A 463 9.41 -1.54 -7.14
N GLU A 464 9.98 -0.89 -8.17
CA GLU A 464 9.50 -0.94 -9.56
C GLU A 464 10.27 -1.87 -10.50
N GLU A 465 11.35 -2.50 -10.04
CA GLU A 465 12.17 -3.39 -10.86
C GLU A 465 11.93 -4.89 -10.56
N LEU A 466 12.20 -5.74 -11.54
CA LEU A 466 12.34 -7.20 -11.34
C LEU A 466 13.78 -7.59 -11.64
N LEU A 467 14.37 -8.49 -10.86
CA LEU A 467 15.76 -8.91 -11.08
C LEU A 467 15.86 -9.77 -12.35
N ASN A 468 16.01 -9.12 -13.50
CA ASN A 468 15.89 -9.73 -14.82
C ASN A 468 16.90 -9.16 -15.84
N GLY A 469 17.65 -8.10 -15.47
CA GLY A 469 18.64 -7.44 -16.31
C GLY A 469 18.06 -6.49 -17.36
N ILE A 470 16.83 -6.02 -17.15
CA ILE A 470 16.10 -5.02 -17.93
C ILE A 470 15.86 -3.83 -16.99
N ASP A 471 15.89 -2.64 -17.57
CA ASP A 471 15.42 -1.40 -16.96
C ASP A 471 13.88 -1.38 -17.14
N ASP A 472 13.13 -1.84 -16.13
CA ASP A 472 11.68 -2.08 -16.23
C ASP A 472 10.87 -0.76 -16.24
N ASP A 473 11.46 0.35 -15.80
CA ASP A 473 10.82 1.66 -15.69
C ASP A 473 11.39 2.78 -16.59
N ASP A 474 12.43 2.46 -17.37
CA ASP A 474 13.15 3.28 -18.35
C ASP A 474 13.89 4.50 -17.74
N ASP A 475 14.40 4.42 -16.51
CA ASP A 475 15.15 5.50 -15.86
C ASP A 475 16.66 5.53 -16.22
N GLY A 476 17.18 4.43 -16.78
CA GLY A 476 18.56 4.25 -17.22
C GLY A 476 19.46 3.48 -16.25
N VAL A 477 18.93 3.02 -15.13
CA VAL A 477 19.55 2.07 -14.19
C VAL A 477 18.86 0.70 -14.39
N ILE A 478 19.44 -0.38 -13.87
CA ILE A 478 18.95 -1.75 -14.09
C ILE A 478 18.98 -2.48 -12.74
N ASP A 479 17.84 -3.06 -12.34
CA ASP A 479 17.69 -3.93 -11.17
C ASP A 479 18.07 -3.26 -9.81
N GLU A 480 17.87 -1.95 -9.64
CA GLU A 480 18.24 -1.17 -8.43
C GLU A 480 17.16 -1.05 -7.36
N ASP A 481 15.88 -1.07 -7.73
CA ASP A 481 14.74 -0.99 -6.81
C ASP A 481 13.81 -2.21 -6.95
N LEU A 482 14.32 -3.36 -6.51
CA LEU A 482 13.70 -4.65 -6.77
C LEU A 482 12.38 -4.82 -6.01
N SER A 483 11.30 -5.09 -6.72
CA SER A 483 9.97 -5.34 -6.15
C SER A 483 9.82 -6.66 -5.39
N SER A 484 10.79 -7.56 -5.50
CA SER A 484 10.80 -8.90 -4.89
C SER A 484 12.13 -9.61 -5.06
N LEU A 485 12.41 -10.58 -4.17
CA LEU A 485 13.51 -11.52 -4.36
C LEU A 485 13.22 -12.52 -5.50
N PRO A 486 14.24 -12.88 -6.31
CA PRO A 486 14.11 -13.95 -7.31
C PRO A 486 13.84 -15.31 -6.64
N PRO A 487 13.32 -16.30 -7.38
CA PRO A 487 13.14 -17.65 -6.84
C PRO A 487 14.49 -18.28 -6.49
N ASP A 488 14.55 -18.99 -5.37
CA ASP A 488 15.66 -19.90 -5.06
C ASP A 488 15.47 -21.20 -5.83
N VAL A 489 16.50 -21.62 -6.58
CA VAL A 489 16.40 -22.73 -7.54
C VAL A 489 17.58 -23.69 -7.38
N ASP A 490 17.28 -24.94 -7.05
CA ASP A 490 18.22 -26.06 -7.15
C ASP A 490 18.16 -26.65 -8.56
N PHE A 491 19.11 -26.25 -9.40
CA PHE A 491 19.21 -26.73 -10.77
C PHE A 491 19.79 -28.14 -10.84
N PRO A 492 19.29 -28.99 -11.75
CA PRO A 492 19.82 -30.33 -11.91
C PRO A 492 21.25 -30.27 -12.44
N LYS A 493 22.09 -31.19 -11.95
CA LYS A 493 23.50 -31.28 -12.33
C LYS A 493 23.68 -31.82 -13.73
N ASP A 494 24.83 -31.52 -14.33
CA ASP A 494 25.26 -32.18 -15.57
C ASP A 494 25.17 -33.70 -15.44
N THR A 495 24.59 -34.35 -16.45
CA THR A 495 24.21 -35.76 -16.40
C THR A 495 24.79 -36.51 -17.59
N VAL A 496 25.21 -37.76 -17.36
CA VAL A 496 25.64 -38.68 -18.40
C VAL A 496 24.65 -39.84 -18.45
N ILE A 497 24.01 -40.04 -19.60
CA ILE A 497 23.09 -41.14 -19.88
C ILE A 497 23.79 -42.10 -20.84
N VAL A 498 23.89 -43.37 -20.45
CA VAL A 498 24.45 -44.42 -21.31
C VAL A 498 23.37 -45.45 -21.56
N SER A 499 22.88 -45.51 -22.79
CA SER A 499 22.02 -46.58 -23.25
C SER A 499 22.89 -47.80 -23.58
N GLY A 500 22.56 -48.96 -23.02
CA GLY A 500 23.22 -50.24 -23.33
C GLY A 500 22.36 -51.17 -24.20
N ASP A 501 21.16 -50.71 -24.57
CA ASP A 501 20.14 -51.50 -25.27
C ASP A 501 19.28 -50.57 -26.15
N ALA A 502 19.28 -50.82 -27.45
CA ALA A 502 18.56 -50.04 -28.46
C ALA A 502 17.02 -50.11 -28.32
N SER A 503 16.49 -51.00 -27.48
CA SER A 503 15.05 -51.12 -27.21
C SER A 503 14.56 -50.24 -26.05
N VAL A 504 15.48 -49.62 -25.29
CA VAL A 504 15.14 -48.78 -24.14
C VAL A 504 14.96 -47.33 -24.58
N THR A 505 13.77 -46.77 -24.36
CA THR A 505 13.50 -45.34 -24.57
C THR A 505 13.85 -44.56 -23.30
N HIS A 506 14.87 -43.71 -23.38
CA HIS A 506 15.26 -42.83 -22.27
C HIS A 506 14.39 -41.58 -22.27
N THR A 507 13.84 -41.22 -21.10
CA THR A 507 13.11 -39.96 -20.93
C THR A 507 14.03 -38.96 -20.25
N ILE A 508 14.60 -38.04 -21.02
CA ILE A 508 15.67 -37.13 -20.56
C ILE A 508 15.25 -36.33 -19.33
N THR A 509 13.99 -35.90 -19.22
CA THR A 509 13.48 -35.19 -18.03
C THR A 509 13.43 -36.03 -16.77
N ILE A 510 13.26 -37.34 -16.87
CA ILE A 510 13.27 -38.26 -15.71
C ILE A 510 14.72 -38.52 -15.28
N GLU A 511 15.63 -38.69 -16.24
CA GLU A 511 17.00 -39.13 -15.96
C GLU A 511 17.97 -37.98 -15.65
N ALA A 512 17.81 -36.84 -16.31
CA ALA A 512 18.58 -35.63 -16.04
C ALA A 512 17.96 -34.75 -14.95
N GLY A 513 16.75 -35.10 -14.47
CA GLY A 513 16.01 -34.35 -13.47
C GLY A 513 15.39 -33.05 -13.99
N THR A 514 14.68 -32.38 -13.08
CA THR A 514 14.07 -31.07 -13.27
C THR A 514 14.47 -30.16 -12.12
N PRO A 515 14.59 -28.83 -12.33
CA PRO A 515 14.82 -27.89 -11.24
C PRO A 515 13.77 -28.03 -10.14
N ASN A 516 14.20 -27.86 -8.90
CA ASN A 516 13.30 -27.61 -7.77
C ASN A 516 13.42 -26.14 -7.39
N ALA A 517 12.29 -25.44 -7.24
CA ALA A 517 12.27 -24.00 -7.08
C ALA A 517 11.30 -23.56 -5.99
N THR A 518 11.69 -22.54 -5.23
CA THR A 518 10.87 -21.88 -4.21
C THR A 518 10.91 -20.37 -4.42
N GLY A 519 9.73 -19.76 -4.51
CA GLY A 519 9.58 -18.31 -4.69
C GLY A 519 9.39 -17.60 -3.35
N SER A 520 9.59 -16.28 -3.34
CA SER A 520 9.26 -15.46 -2.17
C SER A 520 7.76 -15.50 -1.87
N GLU A 521 7.36 -15.30 -0.61
CA GLU A 521 5.95 -15.31 -0.20
C GLU A 521 5.11 -14.31 -0.99
N ARG A 522 5.68 -13.12 -1.27
CA ARG A 522 5.08 -12.07 -2.12
C ARG A 522 4.76 -12.59 -3.51
N CYS A 523 5.68 -13.35 -4.13
CA CYS A 523 5.52 -13.83 -5.50
C CYS A 523 4.60 -15.04 -5.63
N VAL A 524 4.60 -15.93 -4.63
CA VAL A 524 3.68 -17.08 -4.58
C VAL A 524 2.22 -16.63 -4.50
N ALA A 525 1.95 -15.43 -3.95
CA ALA A 525 0.61 -14.87 -3.91
C ALA A 525 0.06 -14.45 -5.29
N TYR A 526 0.94 -14.16 -6.26
CA TYR A 526 0.53 -13.73 -7.60
C TYR A 526 0.26 -14.91 -8.53
N ARG A 527 1.22 -15.85 -8.66
CA ARG A 527 1.14 -17.04 -9.52
C ARG A 527 2.10 -18.15 -9.06
N ASP A 528 1.84 -19.38 -9.52
CA ASP A 528 2.76 -20.49 -9.35
C ASP A 528 4.04 -20.33 -10.19
N ILE A 529 5.14 -20.90 -9.70
CA ILE A 529 6.43 -20.93 -10.40
C ILE A 529 6.29 -21.73 -11.70
N THR A 530 6.84 -21.21 -12.79
CA THR A 530 6.92 -21.90 -14.07
C THR A 530 8.34 -22.33 -14.38
N ILE A 531 8.52 -23.57 -14.83
CA ILE A 531 9.81 -24.17 -15.17
C ILE A 531 9.77 -24.56 -16.64
N ASN A 532 10.55 -23.86 -17.45
CA ASN A 532 10.69 -24.10 -18.89
C ASN A 532 12.14 -24.43 -19.23
N TYR A 533 12.36 -25.00 -20.42
CA TYR A 533 13.71 -25.21 -20.94
C TYR A 533 13.76 -25.14 -22.46
N THR A 534 14.95 -24.86 -22.99
CA THR A 534 15.29 -24.98 -24.41
C THR A 534 16.54 -25.84 -24.57
N ASP A 535 16.52 -26.77 -25.52
CA ASP A 535 17.65 -27.65 -25.79
C ASP A 535 18.37 -27.22 -27.08
N THR A 536 19.70 -27.24 -27.02
CA THR A 536 20.56 -27.23 -28.21
C THR A 536 21.33 -28.54 -28.25
N THR A 537 21.27 -29.24 -29.38
CA THR A 537 21.89 -30.55 -29.54
C THR A 537 23.09 -30.47 -30.47
N ASN A 538 24.12 -31.26 -30.16
CA ASN A 538 25.28 -31.43 -31.01
C ASN A 538 25.61 -32.92 -31.09
N ASP A 539 25.40 -33.53 -32.25
CA ASP A 539 25.77 -34.92 -32.52
C ASP A 539 27.24 -34.98 -32.93
N ASN A 540 28.05 -35.68 -32.13
CA ASN A 540 29.49 -35.81 -32.35
C ASN A 540 29.87 -37.18 -32.93
N GLY A 541 28.89 -38.00 -33.35
CA GLY A 541 29.06 -39.32 -33.95
C GLY A 541 29.32 -40.45 -32.95
N CYS A 542 29.72 -40.14 -31.71
CA CYS A 542 29.83 -41.09 -30.59
C CYS A 542 28.64 -40.95 -29.61
N GLY A 543 27.88 -39.86 -29.69
CA GLY A 543 26.76 -39.56 -28.83
C GLY A 543 26.18 -38.19 -29.17
N VAL A 544 25.16 -37.78 -28.41
CA VAL A 544 24.55 -36.46 -28.53
C VAL A 544 24.84 -35.67 -27.27
N ASP A 545 25.45 -34.50 -27.45
CA ASP A 545 25.62 -33.52 -26.40
C ASP A 545 24.41 -32.58 -26.43
N ILE A 546 23.66 -32.54 -25.34
CA ILE A 546 22.50 -31.67 -25.18
C ILE A 546 22.87 -30.58 -24.17
N LYS A 547 22.89 -29.32 -24.62
CA LYS A 547 22.93 -28.18 -23.71
C LYS A 547 21.50 -27.69 -23.49
N ARG A 548 20.98 -27.97 -22.30
CA ARG A 548 19.67 -27.56 -21.84
C ARG A 548 19.78 -26.25 -21.08
N THR A 549 19.16 -25.20 -21.58
CA THR A 549 19.00 -23.94 -20.84
C THR A 549 17.68 -23.98 -20.08
N TRP A 550 17.76 -24.04 -18.77
CA TRP A 550 16.60 -23.92 -17.87
C TRP A 550 16.24 -22.45 -17.68
N LEU A 551 14.93 -22.17 -17.69
CA LEU A 551 14.34 -20.88 -17.39
C LEU A 551 13.26 -21.11 -16.32
N VAL A 552 13.57 -20.66 -15.10
CA VAL A 552 12.64 -20.72 -13.96
C VAL A 552 12.14 -19.32 -13.68
N GLN A 553 10.83 -19.13 -13.74
CA GLN A 553 10.17 -17.85 -13.51
C GLN A 553 9.20 -17.96 -12.34
N ASP A 554 9.31 -17.06 -11.37
CA ASP A 554 8.38 -17.01 -10.24
C ASP A 554 7.05 -16.30 -10.57
N GLY A 555 6.17 -16.19 -9.57
CA GLY A 555 4.87 -15.55 -9.77
C GLY A 555 4.89 -14.03 -9.90
N CYS A 556 5.96 -13.36 -9.50
CA CYS A 556 6.18 -11.92 -9.72
C CYS A 556 6.68 -11.64 -11.14
N GLY A 557 7.38 -12.61 -11.72
CA GLY A 557 7.99 -12.53 -13.04
C GLY A 557 9.51 -12.57 -13.03
N ASN A 558 10.17 -12.66 -11.87
CA ASN A 558 11.63 -12.78 -11.77
C ASN A 558 12.09 -14.06 -12.46
N ILE A 559 13.20 -13.99 -13.20
CA ILE A 559 13.70 -15.12 -13.99
C ILE A 559 15.12 -15.51 -13.56
N VAL A 560 15.29 -16.79 -13.19
CA VAL A 560 16.61 -17.39 -12.96
C VAL A 560 16.90 -18.39 -14.08
N ARG A 561 18.11 -18.30 -14.64
CA ARG A 561 18.57 -19.14 -15.75
C ARG A 561 19.80 -19.95 -15.36
N SER A 562 19.88 -21.19 -15.87
CA SER A 562 21.07 -22.02 -15.76
C SER A 562 21.19 -22.96 -16.96
N VAL A 563 22.41 -23.42 -17.26
CA VAL A 563 22.68 -24.37 -18.34
C VAL A 563 23.12 -25.70 -17.73
N GLN A 564 22.41 -26.76 -18.10
CA GLN A 564 22.75 -28.15 -17.81
C GLN A 564 23.29 -28.81 -19.07
N THR A 565 24.42 -29.51 -18.95
CA THR A 565 24.98 -30.34 -20.03
C THR A 565 24.60 -31.79 -19.81
N ILE A 566 23.93 -32.39 -20.80
CA ILE A 566 23.49 -33.78 -20.78
C ILE A 566 24.20 -34.52 -21.90
N PHE A 567 24.99 -35.52 -21.55
CA PHE A 567 25.70 -36.35 -22.52
C PHE A 567 24.95 -37.67 -22.70
N VAL A 568 24.51 -37.96 -23.92
CA VAL A 568 23.78 -39.19 -24.23
C VAL A 568 24.63 -40.08 -25.13
N TYR A 569 24.98 -41.28 -24.65
CA TYR A 569 25.77 -42.25 -25.38
C TYR A 569 24.97 -43.52 -25.66
N ASN A 570 25.15 -44.09 -26.85
CA ASN A 570 24.50 -45.34 -27.27
C ASN A 570 25.22 -46.61 -26.76
N SER A 571 26.38 -46.45 -26.11
CA SER A 571 27.14 -47.55 -25.51
C SER A 571 28.22 -47.04 -24.55
N TRP A 572 28.65 -47.93 -23.64
CA TRP A 572 29.82 -47.68 -22.77
C TRP A 572 31.13 -47.52 -23.55
N GLN A 573 31.21 -48.09 -24.76
CA GLN A 573 32.38 -47.92 -25.62
C GLN A 573 32.44 -46.50 -26.18
N ALA A 574 31.30 -45.96 -26.60
CA ALA A 574 31.22 -44.60 -27.12
C ALA A 574 31.49 -43.54 -26.06
N LEU A 575 31.00 -43.72 -24.83
CA LEU A 575 31.36 -42.87 -23.68
C LEU A 575 32.88 -42.82 -23.45
N ARG A 576 33.56 -43.98 -23.48
CA ARG A 576 35.01 -44.08 -23.25
C ARG A 576 35.85 -43.50 -24.40
N ALA A 577 35.28 -43.37 -25.59
CA ALA A 577 35.95 -42.76 -26.74
C ALA A 577 35.88 -41.22 -26.73
N HIS A 578 35.10 -40.61 -25.82
CA HIS A 578 34.90 -39.18 -25.78
C HIS A 578 36.18 -38.43 -25.31
N PRO A 579 36.73 -37.48 -26.10
CA PRO A 579 38.03 -36.85 -25.82
C PRO A 579 38.09 -36.03 -24.52
N GLY A 580 36.94 -35.66 -23.95
CA GLY A 580 36.82 -34.79 -22.77
C GLY A 580 36.47 -35.47 -21.43
N GLN A 581 36.22 -36.79 -21.40
CA GLN A 581 35.84 -37.51 -20.18
C GLN A 581 36.99 -38.40 -19.70
N ASN A 582 37.68 -37.98 -18.63
CA ASN A 582 38.77 -38.76 -18.04
C ASN A 582 38.18 -39.87 -17.15
N CYS A 583 37.86 -41.03 -17.74
CA CYS A 583 37.27 -42.19 -17.06
C CYS A 583 38.24 -42.92 -16.11
N THR A 584 39.09 -42.21 -15.36
CA THR A 584 40.07 -42.82 -14.43
C THR A 584 39.48 -43.19 -13.06
N GLY A 585 38.18 -42.97 -12.83
CA GLY A 585 37.53 -43.14 -11.51
C GLY A 585 36.54 -44.29 -11.36
N MET A 586 36.12 -44.99 -12.42
CA MET A 586 35.19 -46.12 -12.28
C MET A 586 35.95 -47.44 -12.15
N VAL A 587 35.99 -47.96 -10.93
CA VAL A 587 36.37 -49.34 -10.64
C VAL A 587 35.21 -50.26 -11.04
N GLU A 588 35.62 -51.35 -11.69
CA GLU A 588 34.91 -52.59 -11.99
C GLU A 588 34.17 -52.73 -13.33
N VAL A 589 34.79 -53.60 -14.14
CA VAL A 589 34.34 -54.18 -15.39
C VAL A 589 33.30 -55.25 -15.09
N VAL A 590 32.08 -55.12 -15.62
CA VAL A 590 31.19 -56.25 -15.86
C VAL A 590 30.53 -56.09 -17.23
N GLY A 591 31.01 -56.90 -18.19
CA GLY A 591 30.28 -57.38 -19.37
C GLY A 591 29.77 -56.37 -20.40
N CYS A 592 30.61 -55.98 -21.37
CA CYS A 592 30.09 -55.56 -22.68
C CYS A 592 29.71 -56.83 -23.46
N ASN A 593 28.47 -56.91 -23.93
CA ASN A 593 28.10 -57.83 -25.01
C ASN A 593 27.85 -56.96 -26.24
N ASP A 594 28.65 -57.20 -27.27
CA ASP A 594 28.69 -56.43 -28.51
C ASP A 594 27.38 -56.57 -29.30
N THR A 595 27.13 -55.59 -30.18
CA THR A 595 26.11 -55.51 -31.26
C THR A 595 24.81 -54.77 -30.95
N ALA A 596 24.82 -53.44 -31.15
CA ALA A 596 23.74 -52.71 -31.84
C ALA A 596 24.14 -51.24 -32.06
N ASP A 597 24.43 -50.85 -33.31
CA ASP A 597 24.41 -49.45 -33.73
C ASP A 597 22.95 -49.00 -33.81
N GLY A 598 22.57 -47.96 -33.05
CA GLY A 598 21.23 -47.39 -33.04
C GLY A 598 21.25 -45.91 -33.43
N GLY A 599 20.31 -45.49 -34.29
CA GLY A 599 20.07 -44.10 -34.66
C GLY A 599 18.98 -43.44 -33.80
N PHE A 600 19.08 -42.12 -33.61
CA PHE A 600 18.16 -41.30 -32.81
C PHE A 600 17.11 -40.60 -33.69
N SER A 601 15.93 -40.31 -33.13
CA SER A 601 15.02 -39.27 -33.66
C SER A 601 14.75 -38.23 -32.57
N VAL A 602 14.99 -36.96 -32.90
CA VAL A 602 14.83 -35.78 -32.03
C VAL A 602 13.36 -35.48 -31.73
#